data_AF-A0A1S8TNS5-F1
#
_entry.id   AF-A0A1S8TNS5-F1
#
_cell.length_a   1.000
_cell.length_b   1.000
_cell.length_c   1.000
_cell.angle_alpha   90.00
_cell.angle_beta   90.00
_cell.angle_gamma   90.00
#
_symmetry.space_group_name_H-M   'P 1'
#
loop_
_entity.id
_entity.type
_entity.pdbx_description
1 polymer ?
#
loop_
_entity_poly.entity_id
_entity_poly.type
_entity_poly.pdbx_seq_one_letter_code
_entity_poly.pdbx_strand_id
1 'polypeptide(L)'
;MGVSFGIALSLVIMAGSELFTGNNFIMTAASLSKEVKWSDTLKVWIVCFIGNLVGSIIAGYMFYATGLSAGAVGEFIAKTSATKMSIPFLPLLMRGVFCNILVCLATWCSFKLKSESGKLIMIFWCLFAFITAGFEHSVANMTLLTIGLLNPGAANVSVMGYAYNIGVVTLGNIIGGAVFLALPYYIISRKK
;
A
#
# COMPACT_ATOMS: atom_id res chain seq x y z
N MET A 1 -7.86 -1.77 14.90
CA MET A 1 -6.74 -1.43 13.98
C MET A 1 -7.11 -0.33 13.00
N GLY A 2 -8.18 -0.45 12.19
CA GLY A 2 -8.45 0.50 11.10
C GLY A 2 -8.57 1.97 11.51
N VAL A 3 -9.28 2.26 12.60
CA VAL A 3 -9.45 3.64 13.13
C VAL A 3 -8.12 4.32 13.50
N SER A 4 -7.06 3.56 13.76
CA SER A 4 -5.75 4.09 14.13
C SER A 4 -4.78 4.15 12.95
N PHE A 5 -5.17 3.63 11.78
CA PHE A 5 -4.25 3.49 10.64
C PHE A 5 -4.13 4.75 9.78
N GLY A 6 -5.06 5.70 9.92
CA GLY A 6 -5.11 6.94 9.10
C GLY A 6 -3.77 7.68 9.00
N ILE A 7 -2.95 7.62 10.05
CA ILE A 7 -1.61 8.22 10.11
C ILE A 7 -0.70 7.81 8.95
N ALA A 8 -0.82 6.58 8.43
CA ALA A 8 0.10 6.04 7.43
C ALA A 8 0.13 6.89 6.14
N LEU A 9 -1.03 7.09 5.51
CA LEU A 9 -1.11 7.91 4.28
C LEU A 9 -1.16 9.41 4.61
N SER A 10 -1.63 9.81 5.79
CA SER A 10 -1.59 11.21 6.22
C SER A 10 -0.17 11.74 6.24
N LEU A 11 0.78 11.01 6.82
CA LEU A 11 2.19 11.43 6.84
C LEU A 11 2.76 11.52 5.42
N VAL A 12 2.46 10.56 4.55
CA VAL A 12 2.94 10.57 3.16
C VAL A 12 2.48 11.82 2.41
N ILE A 13 1.19 12.13 2.48
CA ILE A 13 0.60 13.26 1.76
C ILE A 13 1.02 14.60 2.36
N MET A 14 1.04 14.72 3.70
CA MET A 14 1.39 15.99 4.36
C MET A 14 2.89 16.29 4.27
N ALA A 15 3.75 15.27 4.33
CA ALA A 15 5.20 15.45 4.18
C ALA A 15 5.65 15.57 2.71
N GLY A 16 4.78 15.23 1.75
CA GLY A 16 5.11 15.27 0.32
C GLY A 16 6.08 14.16 -0.10
N SER A 17 6.00 12.98 0.53
CA SER A 17 6.84 11.83 0.18
C SER A 17 6.25 10.99 -0.95
N GLU A 18 7.10 10.23 -1.63
CA GLU A 18 6.69 9.33 -2.72
C GLU A 18 6.19 7.96 -2.22
N LEU A 19 5.01 7.55 -2.70
CA LEU A 19 4.40 6.27 -2.38
C LEU A 19 3.98 5.52 -3.65
N PHE A 20 4.52 4.31 -3.82
CA PHE A 20 4.29 3.46 -4.98
C PHE A 20 2.79 3.28 -5.31
N THR A 21 1.97 2.98 -4.30
CA THR A 21 0.55 2.66 -4.50
C THR A 21 -0.24 3.86 -5.02
N GLY A 22 0.02 5.08 -4.52
CA GLY A 22 -0.57 6.32 -5.04
C GLY A 22 -0.11 6.62 -6.47
N ASN A 23 1.18 6.35 -6.78
CA ASN A 23 1.74 6.53 -8.11
C ASN A 23 1.14 5.59 -9.16
N ASN A 24 0.50 4.48 -8.77
CA ASN A 24 -0.24 3.66 -9.73
C ASN A 24 -1.40 4.42 -10.38
N PHE A 25 -2.07 5.32 -9.64
CA PHE A 25 -3.11 6.18 -10.20
C PHE A 25 -2.51 7.38 -10.95
N ILE A 26 -1.63 8.14 -10.28
CA ILE A 26 -1.12 9.42 -10.80
C ILE A 26 -0.40 9.23 -12.13
N MET A 27 0.56 8.30 -12.19
CA MET A 27 1.38 8.09 -13.38
C MET A 27 0.59 7.45 -14.52
N THR A 28 -0.39 6.59 -14.20
CA THR A 28 -1.30 6.03 -15.20
C THR A 28 -2.16 7.12 -15.81
N ALA A 29 -2.78 7.98 -15.00
CA ALA A 29 -3.61 9.08 -15.48
C ALA A 29 -2.80 10.03 -16.39
N ALA A 30 -1.58 10.41 -15.97
CA ALA A 30 -0.70 11.25 -16.76
C ALA A 30 -0.27 10.59 -18.09
N SER A 31 -0.01 9.27 -18.08
CA SER A 31 0.35 8.52 -19.30
C SER A 31 -0.81 8.40 -20.27
N LEU A 32 -2.02 8.13 -19.76
CA LEU A 32 -3.25 8.07 -20.57
C LEU A 32 -3.54 9.43 -21.23
N SER A 33 -3.29 10.53 -20.50
CA SER A 33 -3.38 11.90 -21.00
C SER A 33 -2.21 12.32 -21.91
N LYS A 34 -1.23 11.44 -22.14
CA LYS A 34 0.00 11.71 -22.93
C LYS A 34 0.89 12.82 -22.38
N GLU A 35 0.77 13.15 -21.10
CA GLU A 35 1.62 14.13 -20.43
C GLU A 35 3.00 13.55 -20.09
N VAL A 36 3.06 12.22 -19.88
CA VAL A 36 4.30 11.48 -19.64
C VAL A 36 4.34 10.20 -20.50
N LYS A 37 5.54 9.70 -20.78
CA LYS A 37 5.70 8.42 -21.47
C LYS A 37 5.49 7.26 -20.48
N TRP A 38 4.93 6.16 -20.96
CA TRP A 38 4.82 4.92 -20.17
C TRP A 38 6.17 4.42 -19.63
N SER A 39 7.27 4.68 -20.34
CA SER A 39 8.62 4.39 -19.84
C SER A 39 8.94 5.11 -18.54
N ASP A 40 8.48 6.35 -18.38
CA ASP A 40 8.75 7.16 -17.20
C ASP A 40 7.84 6.73 -16.05
N THR A 41 6.60 6.35 -16.35
CA THR A 41 5.70 5.69 -15.38
C THR A 41 6.31 4.43 -14.80
N LEU A 42 6.86 3.54 -15.64
CA LEU A 42 7.51 2.32 -15.17
C LEU A 42 8.75 2.62 -14.33
N LYS A 43 9.58 3.61 -14.72
CA LYS A 43 10.73 4.05 -13.92
C LYS A 43 10.29 4.54 -12.54
N VAL A 44 9.29 5.43 -12.47
CA VAL A 44 8.78 5.95 -11.19
C VAL A 44 8.24 4.83 -10.32
N TRP A 45 7.48 3.90 -10.89
CA TRP A 45 6.98 2.73 -10.16
C TRP A 45 8.10 1.88 -9.58
N ILE A 46 9.12 1.55 -10.38
CA ILE A 46 10.26 0.74 -9.92
C ILE A 46 11.05 1.46 -8.83
N VAL A 47 11.41 2.73 -9.05
CA VAL A 47 12.21 3.52 -8.10
C VAL A 47 11.46 3.71 -6.78
N CYS A 48 10.17 4.09 -6.84
CA CYS A 48 9.35 4.25 -5.64
C CYS A 48 9.15 2.93 -4.90
N PHE A 49 8.91 1.83 -5.62
CA PHE A 49 8.74 0.52 -5.00
C PHE A 49 10.01 0.07 -4.26
N ILE A 50 11.18 0.23 -4.88
CA ILE A 50 12.46 -0.09 -4.25
C ILE A 50 12.71 0.82 -3.04
N GLY A 51 12.50 2.13 -3.17
CA GLY A 51 12.64 3.08 -2.07
C GLY A 51 11.72 2.76 -0.89
N ASN A 52 10.44 2.46 -1.17
CA ASN A 52 9.49 2.02 -0.17
C ASN A 52 9.90 0.70 0.49
N LEU A 53 10.40 -0.27 -0.28
CA LEU A 53 10.90 -1.54 0.25
C LEU A 53 12.10 -1.35 1.18
N VAL A 54 13.09 -0.56 0.77
CA VAL A 54 14.28 -0.25 1.58
C VAL A 54 13.86 0.46 2.87
N GLY A 55 13.00 1.49 2.78
CA GLY A 55 12.49 2.20 3.94
C GLY A 55 11.72 1.30 4.91
N SER A 56 10.88 0.40 4.38
CA SER A 56 10.12 -0.57 5.17
C SER A 56 11.01 -1.61 5.86
N ILE A 57 12.09 -2.07 5.21
CA ILE A 57 13.06 -2.98 5.81
C ILE A 57 13.81 -2.29 6.96
N ILE A 58 14.29 -1.06 6.74
CA ILE A 58 14.96 -0.28 7.77
C ILE A 58 14.03 -0.03 8.96
N ALA A 59 12.79 0.41 8.70
CA ALA A 59 11.78 0.62 9.74
C ALA A 59 11.45 -0.66 10.51
N GLY A 60 11.30 -1.79 9.81
CA GLY A 60 11.05 -3.10 10.41
C GLY A 60 12.19 -3.55 11.32
N TYR A 61 13.44 -3.38 10.87
CA TYR A 61 14.62 -3.67 11.69
C TYR A 61 14.72 -2.74 12.91
N MET A 62 14.51 -1.43 12.74
CA MET A 62 14.49 -0.49 13.86
C MET A 62 13.43 -0.85 14.89
N PHE A 63 12.22 -1.23 14.44
CA PHE A 63 11.16 -1.68 15.33
C PHE A 63 11.55 -2.96 16.09
N TYR A 64 12.12 -3.94 15.40
CA TYR A 64 12.64 -5.15 16.03
C TYR A 64 13.70 -4.81 17.10
N ALA A 65 14.63 -3.90 16.80
CA ALA A 65 15.69 -3.48 17.71
C ALA A 65 15.17 -2.74 18.96
N THR A 66 13.94 -2.24 18.97
CA THR A 66 13.32 -1.69 20.18
C THR A 66 12.97 -2.74 21.24
N GLY A 67 12.94 -4.03 20.86
CA GLY A 67 12.44 -5.12 21.70
C GLY A 67 10.91 -5.20 21.79
N LEU A 68 10.17 -4.27 21.17
CA LEU A 68 8.70 -4.25 21.18
C LEU A 68 8.06 -5.31 20.28
N SER A 69 8.85 -6.01 19.47
CA SER A 69 8.40 -7.18 18.72
C SER A 69 8.37 -8.46 19.56
N ALA A 70 8.40 -8.37 20.89
CA ALA A 70 8.24 -9.49 21.82
C ALA A 70 6.81 -9.58 22.41
N GLY A 71 6.51 -10.66 23.13
CA GLY A 71 5.22 -10.88 23.78
C GLY A 71 4.02 -10.82 22.81
N ALA A 72 2.89 -10.32 23.30
CA ALA A 72 1.63 -10.29 22.55
C ALA A 72 1.72 -9.54 21.21
N VAL A 73 2.53 -8.47 21.13
CA VAL A 73 2.73 -7.71 19.89
C VAL A 73 3.50 -8.54 18.86
N GLY A 74 4.58 -9.20 19.30
CA GLY A 74 5.36 -10.13 18.48
C GLY A 74 4.52 -11.28 17.93
N GLU A 75 3.76 -11.94 18.81
CA GLU A 75 2.85 -13.03 18.43
C GLU A 75 1.80 -12.59 17.41
N PHE A 76 1.21 -11.40 17.61
CA PHE A 76 0.27 -10.82 16.66
C PHE A 76 0.90 -10.60 15.29
N ILE A 77 2.11 -10.01 15.24
CA ILE A 77 2.83 -9.74 13.99
C ILE A 77 3.19 -11.04 13.28
N ALA A 78 3.75 -12.01 13.99
CA ALA A 78 4.15 -13.30 13.46
C ALA A 78 2.95 -14.08 12.88
N LYS A 79 1.85 -14.19 13.64
CA LYS A 79 0.62 -14.87 13.20
C LYS A 79 -0.03 -14.17 12.02
N THR A 80 -0.09 -12.83 12.05
CA THR A 80 -0.65 -12.05 10.93
C THR A 80 0.20 -12.21 9.67
N SER A 81 1.52 -12.22 9.81
CA SER A 81 2.45 -12.44 8.70
C SER A 81 2.26 -13.82 8.08
N ALA A 82 2.26 -14.88 8.89
CA ALA A 82 2.01 -16.24 8.42
C ALA A 82 0.66 -16.36 7.68
N THR A 83 -0.40 -15.77 8.26
CA THR A 83 -1.74 -15.75 7.64
C THR A 83 -1.73 -15.08 6.28
N LYS A 84 -1.07 -13.91 6.16
CA LYS A 84 -0.97 -13.15 4.91
C LYS A 84 -0.16 -13.88 3.84
N MET A 85 0.90 -14.58 4.24
CA MET A 85 1.74 -15.38 3.33
C MET A 85 1.03 -16.63 2.81
N SER A 86 0.01 -17.13 3.52
CA SER A 86 -0.73 -18.34 3.14
C SER A 86 -2.06 -18.07 2.39
N ILE A 87 -2.42 -16.81 2.15
CA ILE A 87 -3.67 -16.49 1.44
C ILE A 87 -3.57 -16.98 -0.02
N PRO A 88 -4.57 -17.72 -0.54
CA PRO A 88 -4.59 -18.14 -1.93
C PRO A 88 -4.54 -16.95 -2.90
N PHE A 89 -4.02 -17.19 -4.11
CA PHE A 89 -3.69 -16.15 -5.08
C PHE A 89 -4.86 -15.22 -5.39
N LEU A 90 -6.03 -15.76 -5.76
CA LEU A 90 -7.17 -14.95 -6.20
C LEU A 90 -7.73 -14.06 -5.07
N PRO A 91 -8.02 -14.57 -3.85
CA PRO A 91 -8.39 -13.72 -2.73
C PRO A 91 -7.36 -12.64 -2.41
N LEU A 92 -6.07 -12.98 -2.43
CA LEU A 92 -4.99 -12.05 -2.13
C LEU A 92 -4.90 -10.92 -3.18
N LEU A 93 -5.02 -11.29 -4.46
CA LEU A 93 -5.05 -10.37 -5.58
C LEU A 93 -6.23 -9.40 -5.46
N MET A 94 -7.45 -9.90 -5.23
CA MET A 94 -8.66 -9.08 -5.12
C MET A 94 -8.61 -8.13 -3.92
N ARG A 95 -8.07 -8.58 -2.78
CA ARG A 95 -7.80 -7.71 -1.63
C ARG A 95 -6.82 -6.59 -1.98
N GLY A 96 -5.83 -6.86 -2.83
CA GLY A 96 -4.92 -5.84 -3.37
C GLY A 96 -5.63 -4.82 -4.27
N VAL A 97 -6.53 -5.28 -5.14
CA VAL A 97 -7.33 -4.41 -6.02
C VAL A 97 -8.17 -3.43 -5.20
N PHE A 98 -8.99 -3.95 -4.28
CA PHE A 98 -9.87 -3.09 -3.47
C PHE A 98 -9.09 -2.16 -2.54
N CYS A 99 -7.95 -2.61 -2.00
CA CYS A 99 -7.07 -1.73 -1.22
C CYS A 99 -6.68 -0.49 -2.03
N ASN A 100 -6.14 -0.70 -3.24
CA ASN A 100 -5.56 0.43 -3.95
C ASN A 100 -6.59 1.32 -4.65
N ILE A 101 -7.80 0.84 -4.89
CA ILE A 101 -8.94 1.72 -5.22
C ILE A 101 -9.12 2.78 -4.13
N LEU A 102 -9.14 2.36 -2.85
CA LEU A 102 -9.34 3.26 -1.72
C LEU A 102 -8.13 4.17 -1.46
N VAL A 103 -6.90 3.65 -1.55
CA VAL A 103 -5.67 4.44 -1.38
C VAL A 103 -5.53 5.50 -2.47
N CYS A 104 -5.76 5.12 -3.73
CA CYS A 104 -5.70 6.07 -4.83
C CYS A 104 -6.86 7.07 -4.77
N LEU A 105 -8.05 6.69 -4.29
CA LEU A 105 -9.15 7.63 -4.07
C LEU A 105 -8.81 8.65 -2.98
N ALA A 106 -8.21 8.22 -1.86
CA ALA A 106 -7.72 9.13 -0.84
C ALA A 106 -6.66 10.11 -1.40
N THR A 107 -5.75 9.59 -2.23
CA THR A 107 -4.72 10.38 -2.92
C THR A 107 -5.35 11.39 -3.87
N TRP A 108 -6.33 10.99 -4.68
CA TRP A 108 -7.08 11.89 -5.56
C TRP A 108 -7.82 12.98 -4.78
N CYS A 109 -8.51 12.61 -3.69
CA CYS A 109 -9.17 13.55 -2.81
C CYS A 109 -8.18 14.58 -2.23
N SER A 110 -6.92 14.19 -1.97
CA SER A 110 -5.90 15.12 -1.48
C SER A 110 -5.55 16.23 -2.48
N PHE A 111 -5.60 15.95 -3.80
CA PHE A 111 -5.41 16.96 -4.84
C PHE A 111 -6.67 17.82 -5.06
N LYS A 112 -7.84 17.19 -4.97
CA LYS A 112 -9.13 17.86 -5.17
C LYS A 112 -9.46 18.84 -4.05
N LEU A 113 -9.26 18.43 -2.79
CA LEU A 113 -9.65 19.21 -1.62
C LEU A 113 -8.65 20.32 -1.31
N LYS A 114 -9.17 21.47 -0.88
CA LYS A 114 -8.35 22.68 -0.60
C LYS A 114 -8.02 22.85 0.89
N SER A 115 -8.72 22.16 1.78
CA SER A 115 -8.45 22.20 3.23
C SER A 115 -7.67 20.97 3.68
N GLU A 116 -6.60 21.17 4.44
CA GLU A 116 -5.78 20.06 4.98
C GLU A 116 -6.62 19.12 5.86
N SER A 117 -7.51 19.66 6.70
CA SER A 117 -8.43 18.86 7.50
C SER A 117 -9.34 17.98 6.62
N GLY A 118 -9.81 18.49 5.48
CA GLY A 118 -10.60 17.71 4.54
C GLY A 118 -9.81 16.55 3.92
N LYS A 119 -8.53 16.78 3.58
CA LYS A 119 -7.63 15.73 3.09
C LYS A 119 -7.43 14.64 4.15
N LEU A 120 -7.15 15.02 5.39
CA LEU A 120 -6.96 14.09 6.51
C LEU A 120 -8.22 13.27 6.79
N ILE A 121 -9.42 13.87 6.73
CA ILE A 121 -10.69 13.17 6.90
C ILE A 121 -10.89 12.11 5.81
N MET A 122 -10.64 12.45 4.53
CA MET A 122 -10.78 11.48 3.45
C MET A 122 -9.76 10.35 3.52
N ILE A 123 -8.52 10.67 3.88
CA ILE A 123 -7.48 9.66 4.15
C ILE A 123 -7.94 8.73 5.27
N PHE A 124 -8.41 9.28 6.39
CA PHE A 124 -8.92 8.51 7.52
C PHE A 124 -10.03 7.54 7.09
N TRP A 125 -11.05 8.00 6.36
CA TRP A 125 -12.17 7.15 5.96
C TRP A 125 -11.75 6.02 5.02
N CYS A 126 -10.92 6.31 4.03
CA CYS A 126 -10.43 5.30 3.10
C CYS A 126 -9.56 4.23 3.80
N LEU A 127 -8.66 4.66 4.71
CA LEU A 127 -7.77 3.77 5.46
C LEU A 127 -8.53 2.94 6.49
N PHE A 128 -9.50 3.56 7.19
CA PHE A 128 -10.37 2.84 8.10
C PHE A 128 -11.12 1.72 7.37
N ALA A 129 -11.71 2.01 6.22
CA ALA A 129 -12.43 1.03 5.42
C ALA A 129 -11.54 -0.14 4.99
N PHE A 130 -10.41 0.12 4.34
CA PHE A 130 -9.62 -0.98 3.76
C PHE A 130 -8.96 -1.86 4.82
N ILE A 131 -8.50 -1.28 5.94
CA ILE A 131 -7.90 -2.06 7.03
C ILE A 131 -8.95 -2.90 7.73
N THR A 132 -10.12 -2.34 8.00
CA THR A 132 -11.19 -3.06 8.71
C THR A 132 -11.79 -4.17 7.84
N ALA A 133 -11.87 -3.95 6.52
CA ALA A 133 -12.29 -4.97 5.56
C ALA A 133 -11.24 -6.07 5.30
N GLY A 134 -10.00 -5.90 5.78
CA GLY A 134 -8.92 -6.86 5.56
C GLY A 134 -8.36 -6.86 4.14
N PHE A 135 -8.39 -5.71 3.47
CA PHE A 135 -7.73 -5.52 2.18
C PHE A 135 -6.21 -5.40 2.32
N GLU A 136 -5.48 -5.60 1.24
CA GLU A 136 -4.04 -5.85 1.28
C GLU A 136 -3.25 -4.74 0.59
N HIS A 137 -2.32 -4.14 1.33
CA HIS A 137 -1.48 -3.04 0.85
C HIS A 137 -0.04 -3.50 0.77
N SER A 138 0.54 -3.49 -0.43
CA SER A 138 1.91 -3.96 -0.70
C SER A 138 2.94 -3.29 0.22
N VAL A 139 2.99 -1.96 0.24
CA VAL A 139 3.97 -1.21 1.06
C VAL A 139 3.78 -1.42 2.57
N ALA A 140 2.55 -1.43 3.09
CA ALA A 140 2.31 -1.72 4.51
C ALA A 140 2.71 -3.15 4.88
N ASN A 141 2.49 -4.11 3.97
CA ASN A 141 2.92 -5.49 4.16
C ASN A 141 4.46 -5.60 4.20
N MET A 142 5.22 -4.77 3.47
CA MET A 142 6.70 -4.83 3.50
C MET A 142 7.24 -4.71 4.94
N THR A 143 6.77 -3.73 5.72
CA THR A 143 7.22 -3.55 7.11
C THR A 143 6.72 -4.69 8.00
N LEU A 144 5.42 -5.01 7.93
CA LEU A 144 4.81 -6.04 8.77
C LEU A 144 5.49 -7.40 8.58
N LEU A 145 5.64 -7.83 7.33
CA LEU A 145 6.22 -9.12 7.00
C LEU A 145 7.73 -9.15 7.27
N THR A 146 8.44 -8.01 7.15
CA THR A 146 9.85 -7.91 7.58
C THR A 146 9.97 -8.19 9.07
N ILE A 147 9.15 -7.55 9.91
CA ILE A 147 9.17 -7.79 11.36
C ILE A 147 8.80 -9.25 11.65
N GLY A 148 7.83 -9.82 10.93
CA GLY A 148 7.46 -11.23 11.03
C GLY A 148 8.62 -12.18 10.71
N LEU A 149 9.45 -11.87 9.71
CA LEU A 149 10.66 -12.65 9.38
C LEU A 149 11.76 -12.51 10.42
N LEU A 150 11.93 -11.31 11.01
CA LEU A 150 12.94 -11.06 12.05
C LEU A 150 12.60 -11.72 13.39
N ASN A 151 11.30 -11.82 13.73
CA ASN A 151 10.83 -12.53 14.91
C ASN A 151 9.65 -13.46 14.58
N PRO A 152 9.91 -14.65 14.03
CA PRO A 152 8.86 -15.57 13.58
C PRO A 152 8.12 -16.27 14.72
N GLY A 153 8.72 -16.35 15.92
CA GLY A 153 8.21 -17.19 17.00
C GLY A 153 7.97 -18.64 16.52
N ALA A 154 6.75 -19.15 16.74
CA ALA A 154 6.31 -20.45 16.23
C ALA A 154 5.52 -20.37 14.90
N ALA A 155 5.39 -19.18 14.30
CA ALA A 155 4.59 -18.98 13.10
C ALA A 155 5.37 -19.40 11.83
N ASN A 156 4.66 -20.01 10.88
CA ASN A 156 5.25 -20.41 9.61
C ASN A 156 5.36 -19.20 8.66
N VAL A 157 6.46 -18.46 8.77
CA VAL A 157 6.83 -17.37 7.87
C VAL A 157 8.07 -17.76 7.08
N SER A 158 8.19 -17.29 5.84
CA SER A 158 9.33 -17.58 5.00
C SER A 158 9.60 -16.45 4.01
N VAL A 159 10.84 -16.34 3.55
CA VAL A 159 11.23 -15.38 2.50
C VAL A 159 10.42 -15.63 1.23
N MET A 160 10.10 -16.89 0.92
CA MET A 160 9.26 -17.25 -0.21
C MET A 160 7.81 -16.78 -0.02
N GLY A 161 7.25 -16.94 1.18
CA GLY A 161 5.93 -16.41 1.53
C GLY A 161 5.88 -14.89 1.48
N TYR A 162 6.94 -14.22 1.92
CA TYR A 162 7.12 -12.76 1.78
C TYR A 162 7.08 -12.34 0.31
N ALA A 163 7.91 -12.95 -0.54
CA ALA A 163 7.99 -12.62 -1.96
C ALA A 163 6.67 -12.89 -2.68
N TYR A 164 6.02 -14.02 -2.38
CA TYR A 164 4.70 -14.36 -2.90
C TYR A 164 3.66 -13.31 -2.50
N ASN A 165 3.57 -12.96 -1.21
CA ASN A 165 2.59 -11.98 -0.75
C ASN A 165 2.82 -10.61 -1.41
N ILE A 166 4.05 -10.10 -1.33
CA ILE A 166 4.39 -8.79 -1.89
C ILE A 166 4.14 -8.77 -3.40
N GLY A 167 4.51 -9.82 -4.14
CA GLY A 167 4.27 -9.89 -5.58
C GLY A 167 2.79 -9.86 -5.95
N VAL A 168 1.97 -10.70 -5.33
CA VAL A 168 0.52 -10.80 -5.64
C VAL A 168 -0.23 -9.53 -5.22
N VAL A 169 0.05 -9.01 -4.02
CA VAL A 169 -0.59 -7.78 -3.53
C VAL A 169 -0.17 -6.58 -4.38
N THR A 170 1.09 -6.50 -4.81
CA THR A 170 1.56 -5.44 -5.72
C THR A 170 0.84 -5.47 -7.05
N LEU A 171 0.68 -6.65 -7.65
CA LEU A 171 -0.11 -6.82 -8.87
C LEU A 171 -1.55 -6.34 -8.68
N GLY A 172 -2.18 -6.76 -7.57
CA GLY A 172 -3.52 -6.31 -7.22
C GLY A 172 -3.60 -4.79 -7.06
N ASN A 173 -2.63 -4.18 -6.36
CA ASN A 173 -2.59 -2.74 -6.17
C ASN A 173 -2.42 -2.00 -7.51
N ILE A 174 -1.54 -2.46 -8.41
CA ILE A 174 -1.41 -1.86 -9.75
C ILE A 174 -2.74 -1.90 -10.49
N ILE A 175 -3.41 -3.05 -10.52
CA ILE A 175 -4.73 -3.19 -11.17
C ILE A 175 -5.75 -2.23 -10.55
N GLY A 176 -5.82 -2.15 -9.22
CA GLY A 176 -6.73 -1.25 -8.51
C GLY A 176 -6.53 0.22 -8.85
N GLY A 177 -5.27 0.69 -8.84
CA GLY A 177 -4.95 2.09 -9.12
C GLY A 177 -5.03 2.46 -10.60
N ALA A 178 -4.43 1.64 -11.47
CA ALA A 178 -4.31 1.94 -12.90
C ALA A 178 -5.61 1.64 -13.66
N VAL A 179 -6.20 0.46 -13.44
CA VAL A 179 -7.36 0.00 -14.23
C VAL A 179 -8.67 0.44 -13.61
N PHE A 180 -8.84 0.30 -12.29
CA PHE A 180 -10.13 0.57 -11.65
C PHE A 180 -10.32 2.00 -11.18
N LEU A 181 -9.25 2.81 -11.11
CA LEU A 181 -9.37 4.22 -10.78
C LEU A 181 -8.91 5.14 -11.91
N ALA A 182 -7.65 5.06 -12.36
CA ALA A 182 -7.12 6.02 -13.33
C ALA A 182 -7.87 5.97 -14.67
N LEU A 183 -8.12 4.77 -15.21
CA LEU A 183 -8.80 4.61 -16.50
C LEU A 183 -10.24 5.17 -16.50
N PRO A 184 -11.13 4.84 -15.53
CA PRO A 184 -12.46 5.45 -15.46
C PRO A 184 -12.43 6.98 -15.33
N TYR A 185 -11.58 7.53 -14.47
CA TYR A 185 -11.44 8.98 -14.31
C TYR A 185 -10.96 9.65 -15.60
N TYR A 186 -9.99 9.05 -16.28
CA TYR A 186 -9.51 9.52 -17.58
C TYR A 186 -10.65 9.54 -18.61
N ILE A 187 -11.39 8.43 -18.78
CA ILE A 187 -12.49 8.32 -19.75
C ILE A 187 -13.55 9.39 -19.52
N ILE A 188 -13.95 9.63 -18.26
CA ILE A 188 -15.00 10.60 -17.90
C ILE A 188 -14.51 12.04 -18.06
N SER A 189 -13.23 12.32 -17.81
CA SER A 189 -12.64 13.67 -17.91
C SER A 189 -12.37 14.13 -19.35
N ARG A 190 -12.34 13.20 -20.30
CA ARG A 190 -12.02 13.51 -21.70
C ARG A 190 -13.18 14.29 -22.33
N LYS A 191 -12.98 15.59 -22.59
CA LYS A 191 -13.87 16.33 -23.50
C LYS A 191 -13.82 15.64 -24.86
N LYS A 192 -14.99 15.28 -25.39
CA LYS A 192 -15.13 14.72 -26.74
C LYS A 192 -14.68 15.73 -27.79
#